data_AF-A0A539EFF3-F1
#
_entry.id   AF-A0A539EFF3-F1
#
_cell.length_a   1.000
_cell.length_b   1.000
_cell.length_c   1.000
_cell.angle_alpha   90.00
_cell.angle_beta   90.00
_cell.angle_gamma   90.00
#
_symmetry.space_group_name_H-M   'P 1'
#
loop_
_entity.id
_entity.type
_entity.pdbx_description
1 polymer ?
#
loop_
_entity_poly.entity_id
_entity_poly.type
_entity_poly.pdbx_seq_one_letter_code
_entity_poly.pdbx_strand_id
1 'polypeptide(L)'
;MPNYFGEQRFGHNNIQQATAWLTGATRVRDRTQQGRLLSVARSLLFNQILAMRVAQQSWQQLLTGDVVMLAGSHSVFVVDEVDEPLQQRLIAHDIHPTGALWGVGEPMSRGCARALELAAVAPLVLLQQGLERAEVKQQRRSLVALPQELSWDYQKETHTLKVSFYLAAGCYATSLLRERPAIINRA
;
A
#
# COMPACT_ATOMS: atom_id res chain seq x y z
N MET A 1 4.44 -0.79 10.02
CA MET A 1 3.85 -2.04 9.47
C MET A 1 3.60 -1.87 7.96
N PRO A 2 3.58 -2.95 7.16
CA PRO A 2 3.20 -2.91 5.75
C PRO A 2 1.77 -2.37 5.57
N ASN A 3 1.60 -1.38 4.70
CA ASN A 3 0.35 -0.64 4.52
C ASN A 3 -0.65 -1.31 3.56
N TYR A 4 -0.94 -2.60 3.76
CA TYR A 4 -1.90 -3.32 2.94
C TYR A 4 -3.31 -2.72 3.01
N PHE A 5 -4.04 -2.77 1.90
CA PHE A 5 -5.49 -2.70 1.95
C PHE A 5 -6.03 -3.99 2.60
N GLY A 6 -6.87 -3.85 3.62
CA GLY A 6 -7.46 -4.98 4.34
C GLY A 6 -8.66 -5.61 3.62
N GLU A 7 -9.09 -6.79 4.08
CA GLU A 7 -10.19 -7.58 3.49
C GLU A 7 -11.50 -6.81 3.29
N GLN A 8 -11.81 -5.88 4.20
CA GLN A 8 -12.96 -4.98 4.12
C GLN A 8 -13.00 -4.16 2.81
N ARG A 9 -11.84 -3.83 2.23
CA ARG A 9 -11.73 -3.13 0.94
C ARG A 9 -12.24 -3.98 -0.22
N PHE A 10 -12.05 -5.29 -0.12
CA PHE A 10 -12.30 -6.24 -1.20
C PHE A 10 -13.72 -6.81 -1.15
N GLY A 11 -14.38 -6.80 0.01
CA GLY A 11 -15.71 -7.39 0.18
C GLY A 11 -15.76 -8.86 -0.26
N HIS A 12 -16.93 -9.49 -0.18
CA HIS A 12 -17.02 -10.92 -0.46
C HIS A 12 -16.78 -11.27 -1.94
N ASN A 13 -17.35 -10.48 -2.87
CA ASN A 13 -17.30 -10.77 -4.31
C ASN A 13 -16.72 -9.62 -5.17
N ASN A 14 -16.21 -8.54 -4.58
CA ASN A 14 -15.85 -7.37 -5.39
C ASN A 14 -14.58 -7.59 -6.22
N ILE A 15 -13.66 -8.48 -5.79
CA ILE A 15 -12.49 -8.86 -6.61
C ILE A 15 -12.93 -9.51 -7.90
N GLN A 16 -13.76 -10.55 -7.82
CA GLN A 16 -14.27 -11.27 -8.99
C GLN A 16 -15.08 -10.33 -9.90
N GLN A 17 -15.93 -9.48 -9.34
CA GLN A 17 -16.69 -8.49 -10.09
C GLN A 17 -15.79 -7.46 -10.79
N ALA A 18 -14.77 -6.94 -10.08
CA ALA A 18 -13.82 -6.00 -10.66
C ALA A 18 -13.06 -6.64 -11.82
N THR A 19 -12.56 -7.86 -11.64
CA THR A 19 -11.88 -8.61 -12.70
C THR A 19 -12.80 -8.87 -13.88
N ALA A 20 -14.01 -9.39 -13.65
CA ALA A 20 -14.95 -9.68 -14.73
C ALA A 20 -15.33 -8.42 -15.53
N TRP A 21 -15.55 -7.30 -14.84
CA TRP A 21 -15.87 -6.04 -15.50
C TRP A 21 -14.67 -5.46 -16.26
N LEU A 22 -13.50 -5.38 -15.63
CA LEU A 22 -12.30 -4.79 -16.21
C LEU A 22 -11.71 -5.64 -17.34
N THR A 23 -11.99 -6.94 -17.38
CA THR A 23 -11.63 -7.82 -18.50
C THR A 23 -12.68 -7.83 -19.62
N GLY A 24 -13.84 -7.19 -19.41
CA GLY A 24 -14.93 -7.12 -20.37
C GLY A 24 -15.88 -8.32 -20.36
N ALA A 25 -15.72 -9.25 -19.43
CA ALA A 25 -16.62 -10.40 -19.27
C ALA A 25 -18.02 -9.99 -18.78
N THR A 26 -18.13 -8.87 -18.06
CA THR A 26 -19.41 -8.31 -17.62
C THR A 26 -19.48 -6.80 -17.87
N ARG A 27 -20.70 -6.26 -17.90
CA ARG A 27 -20.95 -4.81 -17.99
C ARG A 27 -21.45 -4.30 -16.65
N VAL A 28 -20.89 -3.19 -16.19
CA VAL A 28 -21.35 -2.44 -15.02
C VAL A 28 -21.77 -1.06 -15.48
N ARG A 29 -23.04 -0.69 -15.27
CA ARG A 29 -23.60 0.61 -15.71
C ARG A 29 -23.61 1.66 -14.60
N ASP A 30 -23.76 1.25 -13.34
CA ASP A 30 -23.80 2.18 -12.22
C ASP A 30 -22.40 2.77 -11.95
N ARG A 31 -22.28 4.10 -12.02
CA ARG A 31 -21.03 4.83 -11.80
C ARG A 31 -20.48 4.64 -10.39
N THR A 32 -21.36 4.51 -9.40
CA THR A 32 -20.92 4.31 -8.00
C THR A 32 -20.26 2.95 -7.84
N GLN A 33 -20.89 1.91 -8.39
CA GLN A 33 -20.32 0.57 -8.45
C GLN A 33 -19.02 0.55 -9.26
N GLN A 34 -18.96 1.22 -10.41
CA GLN A 34 -17.72 1.35 -11.19
C GLN A 34 -16.58 1.93 -10.35
N GLY A 35 -16.81 3.06 -9.67
CA GLY A 35 -15.81 3.68 -8.81
C GLY A 35 -15.31 2.74 -7.70
N ARG A 36 -16.22 1.96 -7.10
CA ARG A 36 -15.86 0.94 -6.11
C ARG A 36 -15.00 -0.17 -6.70
N LEU A 37 -15.35 -0.71 -7.86
CA LEU A 37 -14.62 -1.80 -8.50
C LEU A 37 -13.24 -1.34 -9.02
N LEU A 38 -13.11 -0.10 -9.50
CA LEU A 38 -11.82 0.51 -9.82
C LEU A 38 -10.93 0.60 -8.58
N SER A 39 -11.49 1.05 -7.46
CA SER A 39 -10.79 1.11 -6.16
C SER A 39 -10.30 -0.26 -5.72
N VAL A 40 -11.11 -1.31 -5.88
CA VAL A 40 -10.75 -2.70 -5.60
C VAL A 40 -9.56 -3.15 -6.45
N ALA A 41 -9.63 -2.99 -7.78
CA ALA A 41 -8.57 -3.42 -8.68
C ALA A 41 -7.23 -2.71 -8.40
N ARG A 42 -7.25 -1.40 -8.15
CA ARG A 42 -6.06 -0.63 -7.77
C ARG A 42 -5.46 -1.11 -6.44
N SER A 43 -6.33 -1.43 -5.49
CA SER A 43 -5.92 -1.95 -4.17
C SER A 43 -5.25 -3.32 -4.30
N LEU A 44 -5.72 -4.19 -5.21
CA LEU A 44 -5.08 -5.49 -5.48
C LEU A 44 -3.67 -5.33 -6.05
N LEU A 45 -3.52 -4.49 -7.08
CA LEU A 45 -2.22 -4.23 -7.70
C LEU A 45 -1.23 -3.62 -6.71
N PHE A 46 -1.68 -2.66 -5.88
CA PHE A 46 -0.86 -2.11 -4.81
C PHE A 46 -0.44 -3.18 -3.79
N ASN A 47 -1.39 -4.01 -3.33
CA ASN A 47 -1.08 -5.10 -2.40
C ASN A 47 -0.07 -6.09 -2.99
N GLN A 48 -0.12 -6.34 -4.30
CA GLN A 48 0.84 -7.20 -4.99
C GLN A 48 2.26 -6.60 -5.00
N ILE A 49 2.39 -5.29 -5.26
CA ILE A 49 3.66 -4.57 -5.15
C ILE A 49 4.20 -4.64 -3.72
N LEU A 50 3.36 -4.33 -2.73
CA LEU A 50 3.73 -4.38 -1.33
C LEU A 50 4.12 -5.80 -0.90
N ALA A 51 3.43 -6.84 -1.37
CA ALA A 51 3.75 -8.23 -1.09
C ALA A 51 5.15 -8.60 -1.57
N MET A 52 5.53 -8.18 -2.78
CA MET A 52 6.87 -8.39 -3.30
C MET A 52 7.93 -7.67 -2.45
N ARG A 53 7.66 -6.40 -2.08
CA ARG A 53 8.53 -5.61 -1.19
C ARG A 53 8.69 -6.24 0.20
N VAL A 54 7.62 -6.80 0.75
CA VAL A 54 7.65 -7.50 2.05
C VAL A 54 8.45 -8.78 1.95
N ALA A 55 8.24 -9.58 0.90
CA ALA A 55 9.00 -10.82 0.66
C ALA A 55 10.51 -10.56 0.51
N GLN A 56 10.88 -9.43 -0.09
CA GLN A 56 12.28 -8.98 -0.22
C GLN A 56 12.79 -8.18 0.98
N GLN A 57 12.00 -8.04 2.06
CA GLN A 57 12.32 -7.25 3.25
C GLN A 57 12.69 -5.76 2.96
N SER A 58 12.25 -5.22 1.83
CA SER A 58 12.61 -3.88 1.35
C SER A 58 11.48 -2.85 1.46
N TRP A 59 10.35 -3.20 2.07
CA TRP A 59 9.18 -2.32 2.19
C TRP A 59 9.37 -1.09 3.08
N GLN A 60 10.40 -1.09 3.94
CA GLN A 60 10.82 0.07 4.77
C GLN A 60 12.14 0.68 4.31
N GLN A 61 12.66 0.26 3.15
CA GLN A 61 13.96 0.68 2.64
C GLN A 61 13.77 1.48 1.35
N LEU A 62 14.64 2.46 1.14
CA LEU A 62 14.72 3.17 -0.14
C LEU A 62 15.54 2.33 -1.13
N LEU A 63 14.99 2.13 -2.32
CA LEU A 63 15.72 1.66 -3.49
C LEU A 63 15.99 2.82 -4.44
N THR A 64 17.04 2.71 -5.23
CA THR A 64 17.29 3.61 -6.36
C THR A 64 16.09 3.61 -7.32
N GLY A 65 15.63 4.82 -7.66
CA GLY A 65 14.47 5.09 -8.48
C GLY A 65 13.13 5.04 -7.74
N ASP A 66 13.13 4.94 -6.41
CA ASP A 66 11.90 4.94 -5.64
C ASP A 66 11.14 6.25 -5.75
N VAL A 67 9.82 6.15 -5.63
CA VAL A 67 8.99 7.32 -5.35
C VAL A 67 8.72 7.34 -3.85
N VAL A 68 9.07 8.42 -3.19
CA VAL A 68 8.85 8.60 -1.75
C VAL A 68 7.76 9.63 -1.51
N MET A 69 7.05 9.49 -0.38
CA MET A 69 6.01 10.39 0.07
C MET A 69 6.44 11.09 1.36
N LEU A 70 6.21 12.41 1.43
CA LEU A 70 6.43 13.19 2.66
C LEU A 70 5.37 12.84 3.70
N ALA A 71 5.79 12.65 4.94
CA ALA A 71 4.90 12.37 6.06
C ALA A 71 3.87 13.49 6.24
N GLY A 72 2.63 13.11 6.56
CA GLY A 72 1.53 14.07 6.76
C GLY A 72 1.01 14.76 5.50
N SER A 73 1.49 14.41 4.30
CA SER A 73 1.00 14.98 3.04
C SER A 73 0.84 13.92 1.94
N HIS A 74 0.38 14.35 0.77
CA HIS A 74 0.34 13.53 -0.45
C HIS A 74 1.46 13.89 -1.44
N SER A 75 2.39 14.77 -1.05
CA SER A 75 3.51 15.19 -1.89
C SER A 75 4.50 14.04 -2.07
N VAL A 76 4.94 13.84 -3.31
CA VAL A 76 5.86 12.77 -3.68
C VAL A 76 7.01 13.29 -4.54
N PHE A 77 8.16 12.62 -4.48
CA PHE A 77 9.30 12.87 -5.35
C PHE A 77 10.06 11.58 -5.64
N VAL A 78 10.86 11.58 -6.71
CA VAL A 78 11.70 10.44 -7.10
C VAL A 78 13.05 10.53 -6.41
N VAL A 79 13.54 9.40 -5.91
CA VAL A 79 14.87 9.21 -5.32
C VAL A 79 15.74 8.54 -6.37
N ASP A 80 16.55 9.31 -7.09
CA ASP A 80 17.47 8.75 -8.09
C ASP A 80 18.68 8.07 -7.42
N GLU A 81 19.16 8.60 -6.29
CA GLU A 81 20.22 8.00 -5.47
C GLU A 81 19.86 8.07 -3.99
N VAL A 82 20.28 7.06 -3.22
CA VAL A 82 20.01 6.96 -1.80
C VAL A 82 21.22 7.44 -1.02
N ASP A 83 21.13 8.65 -0.47
CA ASP A 83 22.19 9.29 0.30
C ASP A 83 21.91 9.30 1.81
N GLU A 84 22.89 9.73 2.60
CA GLU A 84 22.79 9.80 4.06
C GLU A 84 21.64 10.71 4.53
N PRO A 85 21.43 11.93 3.97
CA PRO A 85 20.26 12.75 4.30
C PRO A 85 18.91 12.05 4.11
N LEU A 86 18.71 11.35 2.98
CA LEU A 86 17.47 10.60 2.75
C LEU A 86 17.31 9.44 3.72
N GLN A 87 18.39 8.75 4.07
CA GLN A 87 18.37 7.71 5.09
C GLN A 87 17.97 8.26 6.46
N GLN A 88 18.52 9.40 6.86
CA GLN A 88 18.15 10.07 8.11
C GLN A 88 16.65 10.45 8.13
N ARG A 89 16.12 10.97 7.02
CA ARG A 89 14.69 11.30 6.90
C ARG A 89 13.79 10.05 6.94
N LEU A 90 14.24 8.95 6.36
CA LEU A 90 13.53 7.66 6.42
C LEU A 90 13.47 7.12 7.85
N ILE A 91 14.61 7.14 8.56
CA ILE A 91 14.73 6.71 9.96
C ILE A 91 13.87 7.60 10.87
N ALA A 92 13.84 8.91 10.62
CA ALA A 92 13.00 9.86 11.33
C ALA A 92 11.51 9.79 10.93
N HIS A 93 11.14 8.90 10.01
CA HIS A 93 9.79 8.74 9.48
C HIS A 93 9.20 9.99 8.81
N ASP A 94 10.06 10.89 8.33
CA ASP A 94 9.68 12.09 7.56
C ASP A 94 9.36 11.75 6.09
N ILE A 95 9.95 10.68 5.56
CA ILE A 95 9.67 10.16 4.21
C ILE A 95 9.43 8.66 4.22
N HIS A 96 8.59 8.21 3.29
CA HIS A 96 8.16 6.82 3.21
C HIS A 96 8.23 6.32 1.77
N PRO A 97 8.78 5.13 1.49
CA PRO A 97 8.70 4.52 0.16
C PRO A 97 7.24 4.25 -0.21
N THR A 98 6.92 4.37 -1.49
CA THR A 98 5.54 4.22 -1.98
C THR A 98 5.41 3.09 -3.00
N GLY A 99 4.18 2.62 -3.19
CA GLY A 99 3.79 1.74 -4.29
C GLY A 99 2.78 2.43 -5.22
N ALA A 100 2.75 1.98 -6.47
CA ALA A 100 1.78 2.46 -7.46
C ALA A 100 0.35 2.04 -7.10
N LEU A 101 -0.57 3.01 -7.13
CA LEU A 101 -1.98 2.74 -7.40
C LEU A 101 -2.19 2.89 -8.90
N TRP A 102 -2.19 1.74 -9.59
CA TRP A 102 -2.13 1.66 -11.05
C TRP A 102 -3.23 2.46 -11.77
N GLY A 103 -2.92 2.85 -13.00
CA GLY A 103 -3.72 3.74 -13.83
C GLY A 103 -2.98 4.18 -15.09
N VAL A 104 -3.57 5.09 -15.86
CA VAL A 104 -2.97 5.68 -17.06
C VAL A 104 -1.74 6.54 -16.74
N GLY A 105 -0.76 6.50 -17.66
CA GLY A 105 0.46 7.29 -17.62
C GLY A 105 1.72 6.45 -17.45
N GLU A 106 2.88 7.09 -17.61
CA GLU A 106 4.16 6.45 -17.32
C GLU A 106 4.33 6.29 -15.79
N PRO A 107 4.81 5.13 -15.31
CA PRO A 107 5.21 4.97 -13.92
C PRO A 107 6.22 6.04 -13.50
N MET A 108 5.97 6.71 -12.38
CA MET A 108 6.89 7.69 -11.80
C MET A 108 8.17 7.05 -11.24
N SER A 109 8.10 5.77 -10.84
CA SER A 109 9.26 5.01 -10.39
C SER A 109 10.25 4.81 -11.53
N ARG A 110 11.53 4.66 -11.19
CA ARG A 110 12.64 4.48 -12.14
C ARG A 110 13.50 3.28 -11.76
N GLY A 111 14.39 2.90 -12.66
CA GLY A 111 15.43 1.89 -12.41
C GLY A 111 14.92 0.62 -11.73
N CYS A 112 15.57 0.26 -10.61
CA CYS A 112 15.26 -0.94 -9.83
C CYS A 112 13.84 -0.91 -9.25
N ALA A 113 13.39 0.24 -8.73
CA ALA A 113 12.04 0.36 -8.19
C ALA A 113 10.96 0.14 -9.26
N ARG A 114 11.14 0.71 -10.47
CA ARG A 114 10.23 0.47 -11.60
C ARG A 114 10.19 -0.99 -12.00
N ALA A 115 11.36 -1.62 -12.15
CA ALA A 115 11.45 -3.03 -12.52
C ALA A 115 10.70 -3.93 -11.52
N LEU A 116 10.85 -3.65 -10.22
CA LEU A 116 10.14 -4.36 -9.16
C LEU A 116 8.62 -4.15 -9.27
N GLU A 117 8.15 -2.91 -9.42
CA GLU A 117 6.72 -2.63 -9.54
C GLU A 117 6.10 -3.35 -10.73
N LEU A 118 6.75 -3.29 -11.90
CA LEU A 118 6.30 -3.96 -13.11
C LEU A 118 6.28 -5.48 -12.95
N ALA A 119 7.33 -6.07 -12.37
CA ALA A 119 7.41 -7.50 -12.12
C ALA A 119 6.31 -7.97 -11.14
N ALA A 120 6.02 -7.17 -10.11
CA ALA A 120 4.98 -7.48 -9.14
C ALA A 120 3.61 -7.54 -9.80
N VAL A 121 3.27 -6.58 -10.67
CA VAL A 121 1.94 -6.53 -11.27
C VAL A 121 1.79 -7.36 -12.53
N ALA A 122 2.88 -7.84 -13.15
CA ALA A 122 2.86 -8.59 -14.40
C ALA A 122 1.82 -9.73 -14.48
N PRO A 123 1.58 -10.53 -13.42
CA PRO A 123 0.54 -11.57 -13.43
C PRO A 123 -0.89 -11.05 -13.58
N LEU A 124 -1.11 -9.75 -13.36
CA LEU A 124 -2.41 -9.08 -13.34
C LEU A 124 -2.59 -8.11 -14.52
N VAL A 125 -1.96 -8.38 -15.67
CA VAL A 125 -1.95 -7.51 -16.87
C VAL A 125 -3.35 -7.10 -17.34
N LEU A 126 -4.34 -8.00 -17.24
CA LEU A 126 -5.72 -7.69 -17.66
C LEU A 126 -6.37 -6.62 -16.77
N LEU A 127 -6.03 -6.58 -15.48
CA LEU A 127 -6.49 -5.53 -14.57
C LEU A 127 -5.82 -4.19 -14.88
N GLN A 128 -4.52 -4.21 -15.22
CA GLN A 128 -3.77 -3.01 -15.62
C GLN A 128 -4.43 -2.36 -16.84
N GLN A 129 -4.64 -3.14 -17.91
CA GLN A 129 -5.28 -2.68 -19.15
C GLN A 129 -6.72 -2.22 -18.93
N GLY A 130 -7.47 -2.87 -18.03
CA GLY A 130 -8.82 -2.44 -17.67
C GLY A 130 -8.83 -1.08 -16.97
N LEU A 131 -7.91 -0.85 -16.03
CA LEU A 131 -7.76 0.43 -15.34
C LEU A 131 -7.32 1.55 -16.29
N GLU A 132 -6.45 1.25 -17.24
CA GLU A 132 -6.00 2.19 -18.26
C GLU A 132 -7.13 2.58 -19.22
N ARG A 133 -7.93 1.61 -19.69
CA ARG A 133 -9.14 1.89 -20.49
C ARG A 133 -10.19 2.68 -19.74
N ALA A 134 -10.22 2.57 -18.41
CA ALA A 134 -11.08 3.37 -17.54
C ALA A 134 -10.51 4.77 -17.24
N GLU A 135 -9.36 5.13 -17.83
CA GLU A 135 -8.69 6.43 -17.73
C GLU A 135 -8.40 6.88 -16.29
N VAL A 136 -8.25 5.93 -15.36
CA VAL A 136 -7.94 6.27 -13.97
C VAL A 136 -6.50 6.72 -13.88
N LYS A 137 -6.26 7.93 -13.38
CA LYS A 137 -4.89 8.44 -13.21
C LYS A 137 -4.09 7.63 -12.19
N GLN A 138 -2.81 7.39 -12.48
CA GLN A 138 -1.90 6.83 -11.49
C GLN A 138 -1.78 7.71 -10.25
N GLN A 139 -1.65 7.06 -9.10
CA GLN A 139 -1.36 7.73 -7.83
C GLN A 139 -0.34 6.90 -7.04
N ARG A 140 0.14 7.46 -5.93
CA ARG A 140 1.06 6.79 -5.02
C ARG A 140 0.45 6.62 -3.66
N ARG A 141 0.85 5.56 -2.98
CA ARG A 141 0.46 5.27 -1.60
C ARG A 141 1.69 4.78 -0.85
N SER A 142 1.90 5.27 0.38
CA SER A 142 2.97 4.78 1.25
C SER A 142 2.87 3.26 1.44
N LEU A 143 4.00 2.56 1.33
CA LEU A 143 4.14 1.15 1.68
C LEU A 143 4.15 0.92 3.19
N VAL A 144 4.38 1.99 3.97
CA VAL A 144 4.50 1.97 5.43
C VAL A 144 3.28 2.66 6.03
N ALA A 145 2.62 1.96 6.96
CA ALA A 145 1.66 2.55 7.87
C ALA A 145 2.30 2.66 9.25
N LEU A 146 2.26 3.86 9.82
CA LEU A 146 2.66 4.12 11.20
C LEU A 146 1.41 4.34 12.04
N PRO A 147 1.15 3.49 13.05
CA PRO A 147 0.18 3.81 14.08
C PRO A 147 0.66 5.05 14.85
N GLN A 148 -0.19 6.06 14.97
CA GLN A 148 0.04 7.23 15.81
C GLN A 148 -0.58 7.00 17.19
N GLU A 149 0.00 7.61 18.23
CA GLU A 149 -0.48 7.50 19.62
C GLU A 149 -0.74 6.06 20.10
N LEU A 150 0.17 5.15 19.74
CA LEU A 150 0.10 3.76 20.18
C LEU A 150 0.26 3.70 21.70
N SER A 151 -0.80 3.29 22.39
CA SER A 151 -0.81 2.99 23.82
C SER A 151 -1.37 1.58 24.05
N TRP A 152 -0.92 0.95 25.13
CA TRP A 152 -1.39 -0.37 25.52
C TRP A 152 -1.58 -0.46 27.02
N ASP A 153 -2.58 -1.24 27.43
CA ASP A 153 -2.94 -1.51 28.82
C ASP A 153 -3.20 -3.01 28.96
N TYR A 154 -2.43 -3.69 29.82
CA TYR A 154 -2.59 -5.12 30.07
C TYR A 154 -3.30 -5.33 31.41
N GLN A 155 -4.53 -5.82 31.33
CA GLN A 155 -5.38 -6.13 32.47
C GLN A 155 -5.10 -7.57 32.92
N LYS A 156 -4.37 -7.71 34.02
CA LYS A 156 -3.88 -9.00 34.53
C LYS A 156 -5.02 -9.91 34.98
N GLU A 157 -6.06 -9.33 35.56
CA GLU A 157 -7.21 -10.03 36.13
C GLU A 157 -8.04 -10.72 35.06
N THR A 158 -8.18 -10.06 33.90
CA THR A 158 -8.98 -10.54 32.76
C THR A 158 -8.13 -11.11 31.63
N HIS A 159 -6.80 -11.17 31.80
CA HIS A 159 -5.83 -11.54 30.77
C HIS A 159 -6.05 -10.81 29.43
N THR A 160 -6.46 -9.55 29.50
CA THR A 160 -6.88 -8.76 28.33
C THR A 160 -5.83 -7.69 28.02
N LEU A 161 -5.35 -7.68 26.78
CA LEU A 161 -4.49 -6.61 26.26
C LEU A 161 -5.35 -5.62 25.46
N LYS A 162 -5.47 -4.39 25.96
CA LYS A 162 -6.09 -3.28 25.23
C LYS A 162 -5.01 -2.50 24.51
N VAL A 163 -5.17 -2.29 23.20
CA VAL A 163 -4.24 -1.49 22.38
C VAL A 163 -5.04 -0.38 21.70
N SER A 164 -4.59 0.86 21.86
CA SER A 164 -5.20 2.06 21.26
C SER A 164 -4.18 2.73 20.34
N PHE A 165 -4.61 3.16 19.15
CA PHE A 165 -3.78 3.90 18.22
C PHE A 165 -4.65 4.59 17.17
N TYR A 166 -4.12 5.62 16.54
CA TYR A 166 -4.67 6.27 15.37
C TYR A 166 -3.99 5.76 14.10
N LEU A 167 -4.77 5.64 13.04
CA LEU A 167 -4.27 5.32 11.71
C LEU A 167 -4.74 6.38 10.74
N ALA A 168 -3.85 6.78 9.83
CA ALA A 168 -4.22 7.64 8.71
C ALA A 168 -5.32 6.97 7.87
N ALA A 169 -6.20 7.80 7.29
CA ALA A 169 -7.34 7.32 6.52
C ALA A 169 -6.92 6.28 5.46
N GLY A 170 -7.58 5.11 5.52
CA GLY A 170 -7.31 3.99 4.62
C GLY A 170 -6.27 2.97 5.11
N CYS A 171 -5.70 3.11 6.30
CA CYS A 171 -4.96 2.05 6.98
C CYS A 171 -5.88 1.26 7.93
N TYR A 172 -5.63 -0.03 8.15
CA TYR A 172 -6.53 -0.91 8.92
C TYR A 172 -5.86 -1.47 10.18
N ALA A 173 -6.59 -1.51 11.30
CA ALA A 173 -6.12 -2.02 12.59
C ALA A 173 -5.71 -3.50 12.56
N THR A 174 -6.32 -4.29 11.67
CA THR A 174 -5.99 -5.72 11.49
C THR A 174 -4.57 -5.93 10.96
N SER A 175 -4.00 -4.95 10.24
CA SER A 175 -2.59 -4.99 9.83
C SER A 175 -1.64 -4.91 11.03
N LEU A 176 -2.03 -4.22 12.10
CA LEU A 176 -1.23 -4.09 13.33
C LEU A 176 -1.25 -5.38 14.16
N LEU A 177 -2.41 -6.03 14.26
CA LEU A 177 -2.56 -7.30 15.00
C LEU A 177 -1.89 -8.49 14.30
N ARG A 178 -1.61 -8.38 13.00
CA ARG A 178 -0.93 -9.42 12.22
C ARG A 178 0.58 -9.38 12.36
N GLU A 179 1.13 -8.21 12.68
CA GLU A 179 2.55 -8.06 13.00
C GLU A 179 2.79 -8.73 14.35
N ARG A 180 3.78 -9.63 14.43
CA ARG A 180 4.29 -10.12 15.72
C ARG A 180 5.27 -9.06 16.23
N PRO A 181 4.92 -8.19 17.19
CA PRO A 181 5.92 -7.31 17.77
C PRO A 181 7.02 -8.18 18.39
N ALA A 182 8.27 -7.90 18.04
CA ALA A 182 9.39 -8.36 18.86
C ALA A 182 9.16 -7.80 20.26
N ILE A 183 9.02 -8.68 21.25
CA ILE A 183 8.93 -8.27 22.65
C ILE A 183 10.30 -7.70 23.02
N ILE A 184 10.45 -6.38 22.97
CA ILE A 184 11.62 -5.70 23.51
C ILE A 184 11.38 -5.55 25.01
N ASN A 185 11.93 -6.49 25.78
CA ASN A 185 12.00 -6.37 27.23
C ASN A 185 13.05 -5.28 27.54
N ARG A 186 12.59 -4.07 27.86
CA ARG A 186 13.48 -3.08 28.47
C ARG A 186 13.51 -3.40 29.97
N ALA A 187 14.63 -3.99 30.40
CA ALA A 187 14.98 -4.15 31.81
C ALA A 187 15.26 -2.78 32.45
#